data_AF-A0A8C0JSP3-F1
#
_entry.id   AF-A0A8C0JSP3-F1
#
_cell.length_a   1.000
_cell.length_b   1.000
_cell.length_c   1.000
_cell.angle_alpha   90.00
_cell.angle_beta   90.00
_cell.angle_gamma   90.00
#
_symmetry.space_group_name_H-M   'P 1'
#
loop_
_entity.id
_entity.type
_entity.pdbx_description
1 polymer ?
#
loop_
_entity_poly.entity_id
_entity_poly.type
_entity_poly.pdbx_seq_one_letter_code
_entity_poly.pdbx_strand_id
1 'polypeptide(L)'
;MASTAAPTAAVPTLDPPLEQIRRLAVELRLLLPGVRVGEARETTKEFNAETFWRRLNRAAENVSREATTLTEVFSRVPLPSPQETQRFCEQIHTAIKEIITVYYSLPKDQGITLRKLVRNATLDIVDGMAQLVDVLFITPAQSLENSDLISYNSVWTACQQVPRIPKDNKAAALSMLTKNVDFVKDAHEEMEQAVEECDPYCGLLNDTEDNSDNNGDEENDGLGYPNNRDLYWSEEDQELIIPCLALVRASKACLKKIRISVAENGKKDQVAQLDDIVDISDEISPSVDDLALSIYPPMCHLTVRINSAKLVSVLKKALEITKASHVTPQPEDSWIPLLINAVDHCMNRIKELTQNELEL
;
A
#
# COMPACT_ATOMS: atom_id res chain seq x y z
N MET A 1 -63.65 -0.26 45.31
CA MET A 1 -62.87 -0.94 44.24
C MET A 1 -62.18 0.14 43.43
N ALA A 2 -60.87 0.32 43.62
CA ALA A 2 -60.05 1.16 42.76
C ALA A 2 -58.87 0.29 42.33
N SER A 3 -58.91 -0.19 41.09
CA SER A 3 -57.83 -0.97 40.49
C SER A 3 -56.78 0.02 40.00
N THR A 4 -55.69 0.17 40.74
CA THR A 4 -54.50 0.89 40.30
C THR A 4 -53.71 -0.04 39.38
N ALA A 5 -53.91 0.11 38.07
CA ALA A 5 -53.06 -0.52 37.06
C ALA A 5 -51.65 0.09 37.14
N ALA A 6 -50.65 -0.76 37.38
CA ALA A 6 -49.24 -0.39 37.30
C ALA A 6 -48.86 -0.01 35.86
N PRO A 7 -47.96 0.97 35.65
CA PRO A 7 -47.49 1.31 34.32
C PRO A 7 -46.69 0.14 33.75
N THR A 8 -47.15 -0.41 32.64
CA THR A 8 -46.39 -1.36 31.82
C THR A 8 -45.07 -0.70 31.42
N ALA A 9 -43.96 -1.25 31.90
CA ALA A 9 -42.63 -0.86 31.44
C ALA A 9 -42.61 -0.91 29.91
N ALA A 10 -42.32 0.23 29.27
CA ALA A 10 -42.20 0.30 27.83
C ALA A 10 -41.11 -0.68 27.39
N VAL A 11 -41.49 -1.71 26.65
CA VAL A 11 -40.55 -2.59 25.98
C VAL A 11 -39.70 -1.70 25.07
N PRO A 12 -38.36 -1.78 25.11
CA PRO A 12 -37.53 -1.00 24.20
C PRO A 12 -37.95 -1.31 22.78
N THR A 13 -38.51 -0.33 22.09
CA THR A 13 -38.82 -0.44 20.67
C THR A 13 -37.51 -0.51 19.92
N LEU A 14 -37.23 -1.68 19.32
CA LEU A 14 -36.06 -1.87 18.48
C LEU A 14 -36.09 -0.89 17.31
N ASP A 15 -34.93 -0.35 16.97
CA ASP A 15 -34.81 0.56 15.83
C ASP A 15 -35.20 -0.15 14.52
N PRO A 16 -35.62 0.61 13.49
CA PRO A 16 -35.86 0.05 12.17
C PRO A 16 -34.62 -0.66 11.61
N PRO A 17 -34.78 -1.70 10.76
CA PRO A 17 -33.67 -2.49 10.21
C PRO A 17 -32.51 -1.66 9.64
N LEU A 18 -32.81 -0.66 8.81
CA LEU A 18 -31.79 0.19 8.18
C LEU A 18 -31.03 1.05 9.19
N GLU A 19 -31.67 1.49 10.27
CA GLU A 19 -31.00 2.27 11.33
C GLU A 19 -30.06 1.38 12.14
N GLN A 20 -30.42 0.11 12.38
CA GLN A 20 -29.52 -0.85 13.01
C GLN A 20 -28.28 -1.13 12.14
N ILE A 21 -28.45 -1.27 10.83
CA ILE A 21 -27.35 -1.43 9.85
C ILE A 21 -26.43 -0.20 9.86
N ARG A 22 -27.01 1.01 9.81
CA ARG A 22 -26.22 2.25 9.90
C ARG A 22 -25.37 2.30 11.17
N ARG A 23 -25.95 1.95 12.32
CA ARG A 23 -25.21 1.91 13.59
C ARG A 23 -24.10 0.87 13.58
N LEU A 24 -24.37 -0.32 13.06
CA LEU A 24 -23.35 -1.36 12.89
C LEU A 24 -22.14 -0.84 12.10
N ALA A 25 -22.35 -0.14 10.98
CA ALA A 25 -21.24 0.40 10.20
C ALA A 25 -20.38 1.40 10.99
N VAL A 26 -21.02 2.29 11.77
CA VAL A 26 -20.32 3.22 12.67
C VAL A 26 -19.52 2.46 13.73
N GLU A 27 -20.14 1.48 14.38
CA GLU A 27 -19.48 0.68 15.41
C GLU A 27 -18.28 -0.10 14.88
N LEU A 28 -18.37 -0.66 13.67
CA LEU A 28 -17.25 -1.35 13.02
C LEU A 28 -16.09 -0.39 12.73
N ARG A 29 -16.36 0.81 12.23
CA ARG A 29 -15.32 1.83 11.98
C ARG A 29 -14.62 2.29 13.25
N LEU A 30 -15.34 2.35 14.37
CA LEU A 30 -14.76 2.69 15.67
C LEU A 30 -13.72 1.65 16.15
N LEU A 31 -13.73 0.43 15.60
CA LEU A 31 -12.71 -0.59 15.91
C LEU A 31 -11.38 -0.34 15.18
N LEU A 32 -11.40 0.32 14.01
CA LEU A 32 -10.22 0.49 13.15
C LEU A 32 -9.04 1.20 13.86
N PRO A 33 -9.23 2.32 14.58
CA PRO A 33 -8.14 2.96 15.30
C PRO A 33 -7.51 2.02 16.32
N GLY A 34 -8.33 1.26 17.06
CA GLY A 34 -7.87 0.31 18.07
C GLY A 34 -7.01 -0.80 17.48
N VAL A 35 -7.42 -1.39 16.35
CA VAL A 35 -6.64 -2.42 15.65
C VAL A 35 -5.32 -1.86 15.10
N ARG A 36 -5.29 -0.59 14.65
CA ARG A 36 -4.11 0.04 14.07
C ARG A 36 -2.97 0.20 15.08
N VAL A 37 -3.28 0.67 16.29
CA VAL A 37 -2.30 0.86 17.39
C VAL A 37 -2.21 -0.33 18.34
N GLY A 38 -3.00 -1.37 18.08
CA GLY A 38 -3.25 -2.43 19.05
C GLY A 38 -2.02 -3.28 19.37
N GLU A 39 -1.76 -3.41 20.66
CA GLU A 39 -0.64 -4.16 21.21
C GLU A 39 -0.91 -5.67 21.30
N ALA A 40 0.15 -6.47 21.21
CA ALA A 40 0.01 -7.91 21.38
C ALA A 40 -0.42 -8.21 22.81
N ARG A 41 -1.29 -9.20 23.01
CA ARG A 41 -1.59 -9.65 24.37
C ARG A 41 -0.35 -10.28 24.98
N GLU A 42 0.03 -9.83 26.17
CA GLU A 42 1.02 -10.54 26.98
C GLU A 42 0.46 -11.92 27.31
N THR A 43 1.14 -12.96 26.85
CA THR A 43 0.77 -14.34 27.19
C THR A 43 2.00 -15.09 27.68
N THR A 44 1.84 -15.83 28.78
CA THR A 44 2.87 -16.69 29.37
C THR A 44 2.86 -18.10 28.78
N LYS A 45 2.00 -18.37 27.81
CA LYS A 45 1.83 -19.68 27.16
C LYS A 45 2.65 -19.71 25.88
N GLU A 46 3.25 -20.86 25.62
CA GLU A 46 3.98 -21.13 24.37
C GLU A 46 3.05 -20.93 23.16
N PHE A 47 3.50 -20.12 22.20
CA PHE A 47 2.75 -19.81 20.99
C PHE A 47 2.71 -21.03 20.06
N ASN A 48 1.50 -21.43 19.64
CA ASN A 48 1.32 -22.52 18.68
C ASN A 48 0.91 -21.95 17.31
N ALA A 49 1.86 -21.90 16.38
CA ALA A 49 1.68 -21.32 15.05
C ALA A 49 0.56 -22.00 14.25
N GLU A 50 0.47 -23.34 14.27
CA GLU A 50 -0.56 -24.08 13.54
C GLU A 50 -1.97 -23.72 14.04
N THR A 51 -2.15 -23.65 15.35
CA THR A 51 -3.41 -23.28 15.98
C THR A 51 -3.79 -21.84 15.68
N PHE A 52 -2.82 -20.93 15.70
CA PHE A 52 -3.03 -19.53 15.32
C PHE A 52 -3.56 -19.42 13.88
N TRP A 53 -2.83 -19.98 12.90
CA TRP A 53 -3.21 -19.88 11.49
C TRP A 53 -4.55 -20.56 11.19
N ARG A 54 -4.82 -21.72 11.80
CA ARG A 54 -6.13 -22.38 11.69
C ARG A 54 -7.27 -21.51 12.22
N ARG A 55 -7.07 -20.85 13.37
CA ARG A 55 -8.08 -19.95 13.96
C ARG A 55 -8.29 -18.71 13.11
N LEU A 56 -7.22 -18.14 12.55
CA LEU A 56 -7.30 -16.95 11.71
C LEU A 56 -8.09 -17.24 10.43
N ASN A 57 -7.79 -18.35 9.74
CA ASN A 57 -8.53 -18.77 8.55
C ASN A 57 -10.01 -19.01 8.86
N ARG A 58 -10.31 -19.75 9.94
CA ARG A 58 -11.69 -19.99 10.37
C ARG A 58 -12.45 -18.71 10.70
N ALA A 59 -11.79 -17.74 11.35
CA ALA A 59 -12.40 -16.46 11.66
C ALA A 59 -12.70 -15.65 10.39
N ALA A 60 -11.80 -15.65 9.40
CA ALA A 60 -12.02 -15.01 8.10
C ALA A 60 -13.16 -15.68 7.31
N GLU A 61 -13.19 -17.02 7.27
CA GLU A 61 -14.30 -17.78 6.67
C GLU A 61 -15.64 -17.43 7.33
N ASN A 62 -15.66 -17.32 8.66
CA ASN A 62 -16.84 -16.91 9.42
C ASN A 62 -17.31 -15.52 8.99
N VAL A 63 -16.41 -14.53 8.97
CA VAL A 63 -16.73 -13.16 8.51
C VAL A 63 -17.29 -13.17 7.08
N SER A 64 -16.68 -13.91 6.17
CA SER A 64 -17.17 -14.01 4.78
C SER A 64 -18.57 -14.62 4.68
N ARG A 65 -18.90 -15.60 5.54
CA ARG A 65 -20.22 -16.22 5.58
C ARG A 65 -21.27 -15.26 6.13
N GLU A 66 -20.94 -14.51 7.18
CA GLU A 66 -21.84 -13.49 7.72
C GLU A 66 -22.08 -12.37 6.69
N ALA A 67 -21.04 -11.97 5.93
CA ALA A 67 -21.17 -11.04 4.82
C ALA A 67 -22.15 -11.57 3.74
N THR A 68 -22.00 -12.83 3.31
CA THR A 68 -22.93 -13.48 2.37
C THR A 68 -24.36 -13.50 2.88
N THR A 69 -24.54 -13.92 4.12
CA THR A 69 -25.86 -14.01 4.73
C THR A 69 -26.53 -12.64 4.79
N LEU A 70 -25.80 -11.62 5.22
CA LEU A 70 -26.33 -10.26 5.30
C LEU A 70 -26.72 -9.73 3.92
N THR A 71 -25.84 -9.86 2.93
CA THR A 71 -26.13 -9.43 1.56
C THR A 71 -27.37 -10.13 1.00
N GLU A 72 -27.44 -11.46 1.09
CA GLU A 72 -28.58 -12.21 0.56
C GLU A 72 -29.92 -11.79 1.17
N VAL A 73 -29.93 -11.48 2.47
CA VAL A 73 -31.14 -11.08 3.19
C VAL A 73 -31.55 -9.65 2.84
N PHE A 74 -30.60 -8.72 2.77
CA PHE A 74 -30.88 -7.30 2.49
C PHE A 74 -31.03 -6.97 1.00
N SER A 75 -30.69 -7.91 0.10
CA SER A 75 -31.00 -7.81 -1.33
C SER A 75 -32.44 -8.26 -1.68
N ARG A 76 -33.25 -8.70 -0.70
CA ARG A 76 -34.61 -9.19 -0.93
C ARG A 76 -35.66 -8.28 -0.29
N VAL A 77 -36.87 -8.32 -0.84
CA VAL A 77 -38.08 -7.70 -0.27
C VAL A 77 -39.05 -8.80 0.16
N PRO A 78 -39.66 -8.72 1.35
CA PRO A 78 -39.48 -7.68 2.37
C PRO A 78 -38.13 -7.76 3.09
N LEU A 79 -37.66 -6.61 3.59
CA LEU A 79 -36.52 -6.55 4.48
C LEU A 79 -36.78 -7.35 5.77
N PRO A 80 -35.73 -7.85 6.45
CA PRO A 80 -35.87 -8.59 7.70
C PRO A 80 -36.55 -7.76 8.79
N SER A 81 -37.19 -8.44 9.74
CA SER A 81 -37.78 -7.80 10.91
C SER A 81 -36.71 -7.14 11.80
N PRO A 82 -37.06 -6.13 12.61
CA PRO A 82 -36.11 -5.51 13.56
C PRO A 82 -35.37 -6.51 14.46
N GLN A 83 -36.05 -7.59 14.89
CA GLN A 83 -35.47 -8.65 15.72
C GLN A 83 -34.48 -9.52 14.93
N GLU A 84 -34.78 -9.82 13.67
CA GLU A 84 -33.88 -10.58 12.79
C GLU A 84 -32.66 -9.74 12.42
N THR A 85 -32.84 -8.46 12.09
CA THR A 85 -31.74 -7.53 11.83
C THR A 85 -30.80 -7.44 13.02
N GLN A 86 -31.33 -7.33 14.23
CA GLN A 86 -30.50 -7.27 15.43
C GLN A 86 -29.61 -8.52 15.56
N ARG A 87 -30.17 -9.72 15.30
CA ARG A 87 -29.40 -10.96 15.32
C ARG A 87 -28.28 -10.97 14.29
N PHE A 88 -28.53 -10.49 13.07
CA PHE A 88 -27.48 -10.37 12.05
C PHE A 88 -26.39 -9.39 12.48
N CYS A 89 -26.74 -8.23 13.04
CA CYS A 89 -25.77 -7.28 13.56
C CYS A 89 -24.90 -7.89 14.69
N GLU A 90 -25.51 -8.63 15.62
CA GLU A 90 -24.81 -9.32 16.71
C GLU A 90 -23.86 -10.42 16.19
N GLN A 91 -24.27 -11.17 15.17
CA GLN A 91 -23.44 -12.19 14.51
C GLN A 91 -22.21 -11.56 13.85
N ILE A 92 -22.39 -10.47 13.10
CA ILE A 92 -21.29 -9.74 12.46
C ILE A 92 -20.33 -9.19 13.51
N HIS A 93 -20.84 -8.54 14.57
CA HIS A 93 -20.00 -8.08 15.67
C HIS A 93 -19.19 -9.20 16.30
N THR A 94 -19.80 -10.37 16.48
CA THR A 94 -19.13 -11.54 17.05
C THR A 94 -18.02 -12.03 16.13
N ALA A 95 -18.28 -12.18 14.84
CA ALA A 95 -17.29 -12.60 13.85
C ALA A 95 -16.11 -11.61 13.75
N ILE A 96 -16.39 -10.30 13.74
CA ILE A 96 -15.37 -9.26 13.69
C ILE A 96 -14.55 -9.22 14.98
N LYS A 97 -15.18 -9.33 16.15
CA LYS A 97 -14.45 -9.42 17.43
C LYS A 97 -13.58 -10.67 17.51
N GLU A 98 -14.04 -11.79 16.94
CA GLU A 98 -13.28 -13.03 16.88
C GLU A 98 -11.99 -12.86 16.06
N ILE A 99 -12.06 -12.33 14.84
CA ILE A 99 -10.87 -12.15 14.01
C ILE A 99 -9.86 -11.17 14.63
N ILE A 100 -10.34 -10.07 15.22
CA ILE A 100 -9.50 -9.12 15.95
C ILE A 100 -8.84 -9.79 17.17
N THR A 101 -9.58 -10.63 17.89
CA THR A 101 -9.04 -11.37 19.04
C THR A 101 -7.96 -12.37 18.62
N VAL A 102 -8.13 -13.03 17.48
CA VAL A 102 -7.10 -13.91 16.91
C VAL A 102 -5.86 -13.10 16.55
N TYR A 103 -6.00 -11.96 15.86
CA TYR A 103 -4.88 -11.06 15.56
C TYR A 103 -4.10 -10.69 16.83
N TYR A 104 -4.79 -10.29 17.91
CA TYR A 104 -4.13 -9.92 19.17
C TYR A 104 -3.42 -11.07 19.89
N SER A 105 -3.68 -12.32 19.49
CA SER A 105 -2.95 -13.49 19.99
C SER A 105 -1.63 -13.75 19.27
N LEU A 106 -1.31 -13.03 18.19
CA LEU A 106 0.00 -13.09 17.52
C LEU A 106 1.02 -12.27 18.32
N PRO A 107 2.04 -12.91 18.93
CA PRO A 107 3.04 -12.20 19.69
C PRO A 107 4.03 -11.46 18.77
N LYS A 108 4.71 -10.44 19.33
CA LYS A 108 5.74 -9.67 18.61
C LYS A 108 6.99 -10.51 18.30
N ASP A 109 7.24 -11.56 19.08
CA ASP A 109 8.40 -12.45 18.91
C ASP A 109 8.37 -13.25 17.60
N GLN A 110 7.20 -13.37 16.97
CA GLN A 110 7.03 -13.99 15.65
C GLN A 110 7.43 -13.06 14.50
N GLY A 111 7.77 -11.80 14.80
CA GLY A 111 8.23 -10.79 13.85
C GLY A 111 7.26 -9.63 13.67
N ILE A 112 7.83 -8.43 13.67
CA ILE A 112 7.10 -7.17 13.48
C ILE A 112 6.56 -7.10 12.06
N THR A 113 7.34 -7.54 11.06
CA THR A 113 6.93 -7.57 9.65
C THR A 113 5.74 -8.51 9.44
N LEU A 114 5.81 -9.74 9.95
CA LEU A 114 4.70 -10.69 9.91
C LEU A 114 3.45 -10.11 10.59
N ARG A 115 3.62 -9.54 11.79
CA ARG A 115 2.52 -8.94 12.55
C ARG A 115 1.90 -7.76 11.83
N LYS A 116 2.68 -6.93 11.12
CA LYS A 116 2.22 -5.83 10.26
C LYS A 116 1.31 -6.36 9.15
N LEU A 117 1.68 -7.46 8.48
CA LEU A 117 0.85 -8.08 7.44
C LEU A 117 -0.48 -8.63 7.98
N VAL A 118 -0.45 -9.34 9.10
CA VAL A 118 -1.68 -9.86 9.74
C VAL A 118 -2.58 -8.72 10.23
N ARG A 119 -2.00 -7.67 10.80
CA ARG A 119 -2.73 -6.46 11.22
C ARG A 119 -3.43 -5.82 10.03
N ASN A 120 -2.72 -5.61 8.92
CA ASN A 120 -3.27 -4.97 7.73
C ASN A 120 -4.43 -5.80 7.15
N ALA A 121 -4.26 -7.11 7.01
CA ALA A 121 -5.36 -7.98 6.57
C ALA A 121 -6.57 -7.94 7.52
N THR A 122 -6.35 -7.83 8.82
CA THR A 122 -7.43 -7.66 9.81
C THR A 122 -8.14 -6.32 9.62
N LEU A 123 -7.39 -5.22 9.39
CA LEU A 123 -7.96 -3.91 9.09
C LEU A 123 -8.79 -3.94 7.81
N ASP A 124 -8.27 -4.56 6.74
CA ASP A 124 -8.95 -4.67 5.45
C ASP A 124 -10.28 -5.44 5.58
N ILE A 125 -10.34 -6.47 6.42
CA ILE A 125 -11.58 -7.21 6.70
C ILE A 125 -12.59 -6.37 7.48
N VAL A 126 -12.14 -5.64 8.51
CA VAL A 126 -13.02 -4.79 9.33
C VAL A 126 -13.57 -3.64 8.49
N ASP A 127 -12.72 -3.01 7.69
CA ASP A 127 -13.10 -1.89 6.82
C ASP A 127 -14.00 -2.38 5.68
N GLY A 128 -13.67 -3.49 5.03
CA GLY A 128 -14.52 -4.09 3.99
C GLY A 128 -15.91 -4.46 4.50
N MET A 129 -16.01 -5.00 5.73
CA MET A 129 -17.33 -5.26 6.34
C MET A 129 -18.09 -3.95 6.62
N ALA A 130 -17.41 -2.90 7.10
CA ALA A 130 -18.05 -1.60 7.31
C ALA A 130 -18.55 -0.98 5.98
N GLN A 131 -17.77 -1.11 4.91
CA GLN A 131 -18.16 -0.68 3.56
C GLN A 131 -19.38 -1.46 3.05
N LEU A 132 -19.40 -2.79 3.22
CA LEU A 132 -20.55 -3.62 2.84
C LEU A 132 -21.85 -3.15 3.55
N VAL A 133 -21.77 -2.93 4.86
CA VAL A 133 -22.92 -2.52 5.68
C VAL A 133 -23.42 -1.13 5.26
N ASP A 134 -22.52 -0.21 4.91
CA ASP A 134 -22.88 1.11 4.36
C ASP A 134 -23.63 1.01 3.03
N VAL A 135 -23.14 0.16 2.11
CA VAL A 135 -23.79 -0.04 0.81
C VAL A 135 -25.20 -0.58 1.00
N LEU A 136 -25.36 -1.58 1.87
CA LEU A 136 -26.66 -2.17 2.21
C LEU A 136 -27.63 -1.16 2.86
N PHE A 137 -27.11 -0.13 3.54
CA PHE A 137 -27.90 0.96 4.06
C PHE A 137 -28.36 1.94 2.97
N ILE A 138 -27.50 2.25 1.99
CA ILE A 138 -27.78 3.24 0.93
C ILE A 138 -28.69 2.65 -0.15
N THR A 139 -28.40 1.43 -0.63
CA THR A 139 -29.12 0.76 -1.72
C THR A 139 -29.76 -0.58 -1.29
N PRO A 140 -30.68 -0.58 -0.31
CA PRO A 140 -31.37 -1.80 0.08
C PRO A 140 -32.25 -2.32 -1.06
N ALA A 141 -32.20 -3.63 -1.32
CA ALA A 141 -33.04 -4.34 -2.28
C ALA A 141 -33.00 -3.86 -3.76
N GLN A 142 -31.93 -3.15 -4.18
CA GLN A 142 -31.70 -2.83 -5.60
C GLN A 142 -30.76 -3.86 -6.25
N SER A 143 -31.00 -4.16 -7.53
CA SER A 143 -30.11 -5.01 -8.33
C SER A 143 -28.74 -4.34 -8.47
N LEU A 144 -27.66 -5.03 -8.09
CA LEU A 144 -26.30 -4.49 -8.08
C LEU A 144 -25.92 -3.81 -9.40
N GLU A 145 -25.67 -2.51 -9.36
CA GLU A 145 -24.93 -1.80 -10.42
C GLU A 145 -23.41 -2.01 -10.23
N ASN A 146 -22.61 -1.76 -11.28
CA ASN A 146 -21.19 -2.12 -11.32
C ASN A 146 -20.32 -1.49 -10.22
N SER A 147 -20.65 -0.29 -9.73
CA SER A 147 -19.94 0.37 -8.63
C SER A 147 -20.18 -0.31 -7.28
N ASP A 148 -21.39 -0.83 -7.08
CA ASP A 148 -21.76 -1.47 -5.83
C ASP A 148 -21.04 -2.83 -5.69
N LEU A 149 -20.85 -3.56 -6.80
CA LEU A 149 -20.15 -4.85 -6.84
C LEU A 149 -18.74 -4.80 -6.23
N ILE A 150 -18.01 -3.70 -6.40
CA ILE A 150 -16.65 -3.54 -5.86
C ILE A 150 -16.69 -3.49 -4.33
N SER A 151 -17.59 -2.65 -3.79
CA SER A 151 -17.77 -2.48 -2.34
C SER A 151 -18.36 -3.72 -1.69
N TYR A 152 -19.30 -4.39 -2.38
CA TYR A 152 -19.81 -5.70 -1.97
C TYR A 152 -18.66 -6.70 -1.87
N ASN A 153 -17.80 -6.81 -2.88
CA ASN A 153 -16.75 -7.83 -2.91
C ASN A 153 -15.52 -7.49 -2.05
N SER A 154 -15.44 -6.30 -1.46
CA SER A 154 -14.27 -5.84 -0.67
C SER A 154 -13.96 -6.79 0.50
N VAL A 155 -14.97 -7.10 1.34
CA VAL A 155 -14.82 -7.99 2.50
C VAL A 155 -14.48 -9.43 2.09
N TRP A 156 -15.04 -9.95 1.00
CA TRP A 156 -14.70 -11.27 0.49
C TRP A 156 -13.27 -11.32 -0.03
N THR A 157 -12.87 -10.31 -0.81
CA THR A 157 -11.51 -10.19 -1.33
C THR A 157 -10.50 -10.13 -0.18
N ALA A 158 -10.80 -9.37 0.87
CA ALA A 158 -9.97 -9.29 2.08
C ALA A 158 -9.89 -10.64 2.80
N CYS A 159 -11.02 -11.34 3.01
CA CYS A 159 -11.04 -12.67 3.61
C CYS A 159 -10.26 -13.71 2.77
N GLN A 160 -10.33 -13.63 1.44
CA GLN A 160 -9.58 -14.50 0.52
C GLN A 160 -8.06 -14.27 0.55
N GLN A 161 -7.58 -13.11 1.02
CA GLN A 161 -6.14 -12.89 1.20
C GLN A 161 -5.58 -13.58 2.43
N VAL A 162 -6.40 -13.92 3.45
CA VAL A 162 -5.92 -14.49 4.72
C VAL A 162 -5.10 -15.77 4.54
N PRO A 163 -5.51 -16.76 3.71
CA PRO A 163 -4.70 -17.95 3.47
C PRO A 163 -3.38 -17.68 2.75
N ARG A 164 -3.25 -16.52 2.06
CA ARG A 164 -2.05 -16.11 1.31
C ARG A 164 -1.04 -15.36 2.17
N ILE A 165 -1.42 -14.96 3.39
CA ILE A 165 -0.51 -14.29 4.31
C ILE A 165 0.69 -15.21 4.60
N PRO A 166 1.93 -14.70 4.53
CA PRO A 166 3.12 -15.43 4.93
C PRO A 166 3.00 -16.02 6.33
N LYS A 167 3.46 -17.26 6.54
CA LYS A 167 3.28 -17.97 7.81
C LYS A 167 4.44 -17.82 8.80
N ASP A 168 5.52 -17.18 8.38
CA ASP A 168 6.72 -16.90 9.17
C ASP A 168 7.37 -15.58 8.73
N ASN A 169 8.24 -15.01 9.58
CA ASN A 169 8.80 -13.69 9.34
C ASN A 169 9.74 -13.64 8.13
N LYS A 170 10.41 -14.74 7.77
CA LYS A 170 11.25 -14.79 6.56
C LYS A 170 10.38 -14.63 5.31
N ALA A 171 9.29 -15.38 5.22
CA ALA A 171 8.35 -15.25 4.11
C ALA A 171 7.68 -13.85 4.09
N ALA A 172 7.40 -13.27 5.26
CA ALA A 172 6.89 -11.90 5.36
C ALA A 172 7.89 -10.86 4.83
N ALA A 173 9.16 -10.97 5.24
CA ALA A 173 10.24 -10.12 4.76
C ALA A 173 10.42 -10.21 3.24
N LEU A 174 10.42 -11.43 2.68
CA LEU A 174 10.51 -11.64 1.23
C LEU A 174 9.34 -11.02 0.47
N SER A 175 8.12 -11.12 1.03
CA SER A 175 6.94 -10.47 0.45
C SER A 175 7.09 -8.95 0.44
N MET A 176 7.57 -8.34 1.52
CA MET A 176 7.74 -6.90 1.61
C MET A 176 8.85 -6.39 0.67
N LEU A 177 9.99 -7.08 0.64
CA LEU A 177 11.09 -6.76 -0.26
C LEU A 177 10.68 -6.88 -1.73
N THR A 178 9.85 -7.86 -2.08
CA THR A 178 9.30 -7.98 -3.44
C THR A 178 8.42 -6.79 -3.79
N LYS A 179 7.52 -6.41 -2.87
CA LYS A 179 6.67 -5.22 -3.05
C LYS A 179 7.49 -3.95 -3.27
N ASN A 180 8.56 -3.75 -2.50
CA ASN A 180 9.44 -2.59 -2.67
C ASN A 180 10.22 -2.64 -3.99
N VAL A 181 10.65 -3.82 -4.45
CA VAL A 181 11.26 -3.98 -5.79
C VAL A 181 10.27 -3.56 -6.87
N ASP A 182 9.01 -3.99 -6.76
CA ASP A 182 7.98 -3.71 -7.75
C ASP A 182 7.63 -2.22 -7.76
N PHE A 183 7.46 -1.56 -6.61
CA PHE A 183 7.23 -0.11 -6.58
C PHE A 183 8.36 0.71 -7.20
N VAL A 184 9.62 0.39 -6.88
CA VAL A 184 10.76 1.10 -7.47
C VAL A 184 10.88 0.79 -8.97
N LYS A 185 10.44 -0.40 -9.40
CA LYS A 185 10.37 -0.75 -10.82
C LYS A 185 9.32 0.10 -11.53
N ASP A 186 8.11 0.20 -10.97
CA ASP A 186 7.01 0.97 -11.56
C ASP A 186 7.38 2.46 -11.65
N ALA A 187 7.94 3.03 -10.58
CA ALA A 187 8.41 4.43 -10.59
C ALA A 187 9.52 4.67 -11.63
N HIS A 188 10.45 3.71 -11.80
CA HIS A 188 11.48 3.81 -12.85
C HIS A 188 10.88 3.76 -14.26
N GLU A 189 9.92 2.87 -14.50
CA GLU A 189 9.24 2.74 -15.80
C GLU A 189 8.39 3.98 -16.10
N GLU A 190 7.70 4.54 -15.10
CA GLU A 190 6.96 5.79 -15.20
C GLU A 190 7.87 6.97 -15.56
N MET A 191 9.02 7.10 -14.89
CA MET A 191 9.99 8.16 -15.20
C MET A 191 10.62 7.99 -16.59
N GLU A 192 10.99 6.76 -16.99
CA GLU A 192 11.52 6.50 -18.34
C GLU A 192 10.50 6.85 -19.42
N GLN A 193 9.25 6.39 -19.26
CA GLN A 193 8.16 6.69 -20.19
C GLN A 193 7.91 8.20 -20.30
N ALA A 194 7.90 8.92 -19.17
CA ALA A 194 7.68 10.36 -19.19
C ALA A 194 8.78 11.09 -19.98
N VAL A 195 10.04 10.68 -19.84
CA VAL A 195 11.17 11.26 -20.58
C VAL A 195 11.08 10.94 -22.08
N GLU A 196 10.69 9.71 -22.44
CA GLU A 196 10.50 9.30 -23.84
C GLU A 196 9.36 10.08 -24.52
N GLU A 197 8.23 10.28 -23.83
CA GLU A 197 7.06 10.99 -24.37
C GLU A 197 7.30 12.49 -24.55
N CYS A 198 8.23 13.08 -23.79
CA CYS A 198 8.63 14.48 -23.91
C CYS A 198 9.77 14.74 -24.91
N ASP A 199 10.23 13.73 -25.67
CA ASP A 199 11.16 13.94 -26.77
C ASP A 199 10.47 14.82 -27.86
N PRO A 200 10.99 16.04 -28.15
CA PRO A 200 10.43 16.93 -29.17
C PRO A 200 10.31 16.28 -30.56
N TYR A 201 11.05 15.19 -30.81
CA TYR A 201 11.02 14.47 -32.08
C TYR A 201 9.98 13.34 -32.14
N CYS A 202 9.33 12.98 -31.02
CA CYS A 202 8.41 11.84 -30.98
C CYS A 202 7.05 12.10 -31.67
N GLY A 203 6.68 13.37 -31.86
CA GLY A 203 5.48 13.79 -32.61
C GLY A 203 5.74 14.23 -34.06
N LEU A 204 7.00 14.52 -34.43
CA LEU A 204 7.35 15.08 -35.73
C LEU A 204 7.50 14.06 -36.86
N LEU A 205 7.53 12.76 -36.55
CA LEU A 205 7.68 11.69 -37.54
C LEU A 205 6.36 11.03 -37.95
N ASN A 206 5.24 11.32 -37.27
CA ASN A 206 3.94 10.71 -37.59
C ASN A 206 3.05 11.56 -38.52
N ASP A 207 3.46 12.79 -38.87
CA ASP A 207 2.70 13.67 -39.79
C ASP A 207 3.41 13.88 -41.13
N THR A 208 4.24 12.92 -41.57
CA THR A 208 4.84 12.94 -42.92
C THR A 208 4.11 12.01 -43.90
N GLU A 209 2.78 11.98 -43.86
CA GLU A 209 1.98 11.46 -44.97
C GLU A 209 0.83 12.43 -45.29
N ASP A 210 0.87 12.95 -46.52
CA ASP A 210 -0.22 13.57 -47.29
C ASP A 210 -0.83 14.91 -46.82
N ASN A 211 -0.29 16.01 -47.36
CA ASN A 211 -0.90 16.64 -48.55
C ASN A 211 -0.07 17.82 -49.06
N SER A 212 0.35 17.71 -50.30
CA SER A 212 0.68 18.84 -51.16
C SER A 212 -0.55 19.73 -51.36
N ASP A 213 -0.29 21.02 -51.57
CA ASP A 213 -1.18 22.04 -52.14
C ASP A 213 -1.93 22.95 -51.14
N ASN A 214 -1.32 24.10 -50.81
CA ASN A 214 -1.86 25.39 -51.28
C ASN A 214 -0.96 26.59 -50.98
N ASN A 215 -0.88 27.48 -51.97
CA ASN A 215 -0.22 28.78 -51.96
C ASN A 215 -0.96 29.78 -51.06
N GLY A 216 -0.22 30.72 -50.46
CA GLY A 216 -0.79 31.96 -49.93
C GLY A 216 0.14 32.65 -48.94
N ASP A 217 0.92 33.61 -49.44
CA ASP A 217 1.62 34.61 -48.64
C ASP A 217 0.62 35.37 -47.77
N GLU A 218 0.76 35.35 -46.44
CA GLU A 218 0.30 36.43 -45.56
C GLU A 218 0.94 36.30 -44.16
N GLU A 219 1.67 37.37 -43.81
CA GLU A 219 1.80 37.94 -42.47
C GLU A 219 2.48 37.10 -41.37
N ASN A 220 3.73 37.51 -41.13
CA ASN A 220 4.34 37.65 -39.81
C ASN A 220 3.34 38.22 -38.79
N ASP A 221 2.59 37.33 -38.13
CA ASP A 221 2.07 37.58 -36.80
C ASP A 221 2.78 36.64 -35.84
N GLY A 222 3.52 37.24 -34.92
CA GLY A 222 4.19 36.56 -33.84
C GLY A 222 3.14 35.94 -32.94
N LEU A 223 2.68 34.73 -33.31
CA LEU A 223 1.97 33.83 -32.42
C LEU A 223 2.95 33.48 -31.30
N GLY A 224 2.97 34.34 -30.29
CA GLY A 224 3.54 34.06 -29.00
C GLY A 224 2.86 32.81 -28.48
N TYR A 225 3.50 31.66 -28.72
CA TYR A 225 3.32 30.50 -27.87
C TYR A 225 3.42 31.03 -26.44
N PRO A 226 2.38 30.83 -25.60
CA PRO A 226 2.50 31.12 -24.18
C PRO A 226 3.81 30.50 -23.72
N ASN A 227 4.66 31.28 -23.07
CA ASN A 227 5.99 30.88 -22.63
C ASN A 227 5.82 29.82 -21.53
N ASN A 228 5.45 28.60 -21.91
CA ASN A 228 5.08 27.45 -21.08
C ASN A 228 6.35 26.78 -20.51
N ARG A 229 7.35 27.59 -20.17
CA ARG A 229 8.68 27.14 -19.78
C ARG A 229 8.65 26.27 -18.52
N ASP A 230 7.60 26.40 -17.71
CA ASP A 230 7.38 25.64 -16.49
C ASP A 230 6.77 24.24 -16.72
N LEU A 231 6.40 23.90 -17.97
CA LEU A 231 5.77 22.62 -18.34
C LEU A 231 6.70 21.68 -19.11
N TYR A 232 7.92 22.10 -19.42
CA TYR A 232 8.87 21.31 -20.20
C TYR A 232 10.20 21.17 -19.48
N TRP A 233 10.89 20.05 -19.73
CA TRP A 233 12.29 19.90 -19.36
C TRP A 233 13.19 20.69 -20.30
N SER A 234 14.10 21.47 -19.72
CA SER A 234 15.22 22.05 -20.44
C SER A 234 16.28 21.00 -20.79
N GLU A 235 17.24 21.33 -21.66
CA GLU A 235 18.38 20.45 -21.95
C GLU A 235 19.19 20.12 -20.68
N GLU A 236 19.34 21.10 -19.78
CA GLU A 236 20.00 20.93 -18.48
C GLU A 236 19.21 19.96 -17.58
N ASP A 237 17.88 20.05 -17.58
CA ASP A 237 17.02 19.10 -16.87
C ASP A 237 17.17 17.70 -17.45
N GLN A 238 17.13 17.55 -18.78
CA GLN A 238 17.30 16.25 -19.44
C GLN A 238 18.66 15.62 -19.11
N GLU A 239 19.74 16.41 -19.09
CA GLU A 239 21.07 15.92 -18.69
C GLU A 239 21.10 15.47 -17.22
N LEU A 240 20.39 16.18 -16.33
CA LEU A 240 20.28 15.86 -14.90
C LEU A 240 19.40 14.63 -14.63
N ILE A 241 18.38 14.37 -15.46
CA ILE A 241 17.48 13.22 -15.31
C ILE A 241 18.23 11.89 -15.53
N ILE A 242 19.19 11.85 -16.45
CA ILE A 242 19.96 10.63 -16.78
C ILE A 242 20.58 9.97 -15.54
N PRO A 243 21.39 10.67 -14.71
CA PRO A 243 21.95 10.07 -13.50
C PRO A 243 20.90 9.83 -12.41
N CYS A 244 19.76 10.53 -12.41
CA CYS A 244 18.65 10.25 -11.50
C CYS A 244 17.96 8.92 -11.83
N LEU A 245 17.64 8.67 -13.10
CA LEU A 245 17.14 7.38 -13.59
C LEU A 245 18.11 6.24 -13.26
N ALA A 246 19.41 6.47 -13.49
CA ALA A 246 20.45 5.50 -13.12
C ALA A 246 20.48 5.20 -11.61
N LEU A 247 20.26 6.21 -10.76
CA LEU A 247 20.17 6.06 -9.30
C LEU A 247 18.92 5.26 -8.89
N VAL A 248 17.76 5.51 -9.50
CA VAL A 248 16.54 4.71 -9.26
C VAL A 248 16.77 3.26 -9.71
N ARG A 249 17.42 3.05 -10.86
CA ARG A 249 17.81 1.72 -11.33
C ARG A 249 18.74 1.00 -10.37
N ALA A 250 19.73 1.71 -9.80
CA ALA A 250 20.61 1.19 -8.77
C ALA A 250 19.85 0.84 -7.48
N SER A 251 18.84 1.63 -7.11
CA SER A 251 17.95 1.37 -5.98
C SER A 251 17.21 0.04 -6.13
N LYS A 252 16.62 -0.19 -7.31
CA LYS A 252 16.01 -1.47 -7.68
C LYS A 252 17.00 -2.63 -7.59
N ALA A 253 18.23 -2.45 -8.09
CA ALA A 253 19.28 -3.47 -8.03
C ALA A 253 19.66 -3.82 -6.59
N CYS A 254 19.77 -2.82 -5.70
CA CYS A 254 20.02 -3.02 -4.27
C CYS A 254 18.92 -3.87 -3.64
N LEU A 255 17.65 -3.46 -3.78
CA LEU A 255 16.51 -4.20 -3.24
C LEU A 255 16.45 -5.64 -3.79
N LYS A 256 16.68 -5.84 -5.09
CA LYS A 256 16.71 -7.19 -5.69
C LYS A 256 17.81 -8.06 -5.09
N LYS A 257 19.00 -7.51 -4.86
CA LYS A 257 20.12 -8.26 -4.27
C LYS A 257 19.89 -8.55 -2.79
N ILE A 258 19.39 -7.59 -2.01
CA ILE A 258 18.96 -7.81 -0.62
C ILE A 258 17.92 -8.94 -0.54
N ARG A 259 16.89 -8.90 -1.39
CA ARG A 259 15.87 -9.94 -1.46
C ARG A 259 16.46 -11.32 -1.76
N ILE A 260 17.39 -11.42 -2.72
CA ILE A 260 18.07 -12.69 -3.05
C ILE A 260 18.85 -13.20 -1.83
N SER A 261 19.63 -12.35 -1.16
CA SER A 261 20.37 -12.73 0.04
C SER A 261 19.46 -13.20 1.18
N VAL A 262 18.33 -12.52 1.41
CA VAL A 262 17.31 -12.97 2.38
C VAL A 262 16.70 -14.31 1.96
N ALA A 263 16.45 -14.54 0.67
CA ALA A 263 15.88 -15.78 0.18
C ALA A 263 16.83 -16.96 0.42
N GLU A 264 18.09 -16.80 0.03
CA GLU A 264 19.12 -17.84 0.09
C GLU A 264 19.59 -18.11 1.52
N ASN A 265 19.89 -17.05 2.28
CA ASN A 265 20.61 -17.17 3.56
C ASN A 265 19.74 -16.82 4.79
N GLY A 266 18.56 -16.24 4.59
CA GLY A 266 17.66 -15.84 5.68
C GLY A 266 17.21 -17.03 6.53
N LYS A 267 17.23 -16.88 7.85
CA LYS A 267 16.80 -17.90 8.80
C LYS A 267 15.60 -17.44 9.62
N LYS A 268 14.64 -18.34 9.87
CA LYS A 268 13.36 -17.99 10.51
C LYS A 268 13.50 -17.56 11.97
N ASP A 269 14.53 -18.04 12.66
CA ASP A 269 14.89 -17.70 14.04
C ASP A 269 15.53 -16.31 14.18
N GLN A 270 16.05 -15.74 13.09
CA GLN A 270 16.71 -14.43 13.09
C GLN A 270 15.70 -13.29 12.89
N VAL A 271 14.63 -13.30 13.69
CA VAL A 271 13.46 -12.42 13.54
C VAL A 271 13.84 -10.94 13.54
N ALA A 272 14.61 -10.49 14.52
CA ALA A 272 15.00 -9.08 14.66
C ALA A 272 15.80 -8.58 13.45
N GLN A 273 16.78 -9.36 12.98
CA GLN A 273 17.59 -8.95 11.83
C GLN A 273 16.79 -8.92 10.52
N LEU A 274 15.79 -9.80 10.37
CA LEU A 274 14.88 -9.74 9.23
C LEU A 274 14.00 -8.48 9.29
N ASP A 275 13.51 -8.12 10.47
CA ASP A 275 12.73 -6.90 10.67
C ASP A 275 13.60 -5.65 10.40
N ASP A 276 14.84 -5.60 10.89
CA ASP A 276 15.77 -4.48 10.65
C ASP A 276 16.04 -4.27 9.15
N ILE A 277 16.23 -5.36 8.38
CA ILE A 277 16.43 -5.30 6.92
C ILE A 277 15.17 -4.76 6.23
N VAL A 278 13.98 -5.21 6.64
CA VAL A 278 12.72 -4.75 6.04
C VAL A 278 12.46 -3.29 6.36
N ASP A 279 12.67 -2.87 7.61
CA ASP A 279 12.43 -1.50 8.06
C ASP A 279 13.23 -0.49 7.24
N ILE A 280 14.54 -0.70 7.08
CA ILE A 280 15.36 0.17 6.24
C ILE A 280 15.04 0.05 4.74
N SER A 281 14.61 -1.12 4.28
CA SER A 281 14.23 -1.32 2.87
C SER A 281 12.91 -0.63 2.52
N ASP A 282 12.00 -0.49 3.49
CA ASP A 282 10.73 0.23 3.35
C ASP A 282 10.95 1.76 3.18
N GLU A 283 12.10 2.31 3.61
CA GLU A 283 12.46 3.72 3.40
C GLU A 283 12.89 4.04 1.95
N ILE A 284 13.29 3.03 1.16
CA ILE A 284 13.82 3.23 -0.20
C ILE A 284 12.72 3.71 -1.15
N SER A 285 11.54 3.07 -1.12
CA SER A 285 10.46 3.39 -2.07
C SER A 285 9.94 4.82 -1.92
N PRO A 286 9.65 5.35 -0.71
CA PRO A 286 9.32 6.76 -0.53
C PRO A 286 10.44 7.71 -0.96
N SER A 287 11.71 7.33 -0.75
CA SER A 287 12.83 8.17 -1.19
C SER A 287 12.98 8.22 -2.71
N VAL A 288 12.61 7.14 -3.41
CA VAL A 288 12.51 7.11 -4.88
C VAL A 288 11.34 7.96 -5.35
N ASP A 289 10.18 7.88 -4.69
CA ASP A 289 8.99 8.67 -5.00
C ASP A 289 9.27 10.18 -4.85
N ASP A 290 9.89 10.60 -3.74
CA ASP A 290 10.33 11.99 -3.52
C ASP A 290 11.28 12.49 -4.62
N LEU A 291 12.17 11.62 -5.12
CA LEU A 291 13.07 11.95 -6.23
C LEU A 291 12.30 12.05 -7.54
N ALA A 292 11.43 11.08 -7.86
CA ALA A 292 10.62 11.06 -9.07
C ALA A 292 9.73 12.32 -9.16
N LEU A 293 9.02 12.65 -8.07
CA LEU A 293 8.18 13.85 -7.98
C LEU A 293 8.99 15.15 -8.16
N SER A 294 10.24 15.19 -7.71
CA SER A 294 11.10 16.36 -7.89
C SER A 294 11.65 16.55 -9.30
N ILE A 295 11.52 15.52 -10.16
CA ILE A 295 12.02 15.52 -11.53
C ILE A 295 11.02 16.13 -12.50
N TYR A 296 9.71 16.02 -12.25
CA TYR A 296 8.70 16.60 -13.14
C TYR A 296 8.75 18.14 -13.19
N PRO A 297 8.46 18.76 -14.35
CA PRO A 297 8.47 20.21 -14.49
C PRO A 297 7.46 20.93 -13.56
N PRO A 298 7.78 22.14 -13.07
CA PRO A 298 9.08 22.81 -13.19
C PRO A 298 10.13 22.18 -12.26
N MET A 299 11.27 21.75 -12.84
CA MET A 299 12.30 21.03 -12.10
C MET A 299 13.15 22.00 -11.26
N CYS A 300 13.31 21.70 -9.96
CA CYS A 300 14.23 22.42 -9.08
C CYS A 300 15.49 21.58 -8.83
N HIS A 301 16.61 21.95 -9.47
CA HIS A 301 17.89 21.22 -9.41
C HIS A 301 18.40 21.01 -7.98
N LEU A 302 18.26 22.03 -7.12
CA LEU A 302 18.61 21.91 -5.70
C LEU A 302 17.76 20.85 -4.98
N THR A 303 16.46 20.79 -5.26
CA THR A 303 15.55 19.78 -4.67
C THR A 303 15.92 18.38 -5.15
N VAL A 304 16.18 18.21 -6.44
CA VAL A 304 16.65 16.95 -7.04
C VAL A 304 17.94 16.49 -6.37
N ARG A 305 18.92 17.39 -6.17
CA ARG A 305 20.18 17.09 -5.46
C ARG A 305 19.94 16.62 -4.03
N ILE A 306 19.06 17.30 -3.29
CA ILE A 306 18.74 16.96 -1.89
C ILE A 306 18.05 15.59 -1.82
N ASN A 307 17.04 15.34 -2.65
CA ASN A 307 16.30 14.08 -2.65
C ASN A 307 17.18 12.91 -3.12
N SER A 308 18.05 13.13 -4.11
CA SER A 308 19.06 12.15 -4.53
C SER A 308 20.02 11.80 -3.39
N ALA A 309 20.51 12.80 -2.64
CA ALA A 309 21.40 12.57 -1.51
C ALA A 309 20.72 11.78 -0.37
N LYS A 310 19.43 12.07 -0.09
CA LYS A 310 18.63 11.28 0.86
C LYS A 310 18.51 9.82 0.41
N LEU A 311 18.14 9.58 -0.86
CA LEU A 311 18.04 8.23 -1.42
C LEU A 311 19.36 7.47 -1.31
N VAL A 312 20.48 8.09 -1.68
CA VAL A 312 21.84 7.51 -1.53
C VAL A 312 22.12 7.13 -0.09
N SER A 313 21.80 8.00 0.88
CA SER A 313 21.98 7.73 2.31
C SER A 313 21.17 6.50 2.76
N VAL A 314 19.90 6.42 2.34
CA VAL A 314 19.03 5.28 2.66
C VAL A 314 19.57 3.98 2.04
N LEU A 315 19.97 4.00 0.76
CA LEU A 315 20.56 2.84 0.08
C LEU A 315 21.81 2.33 0.79
N LYS A 316 22.74 3.23 1.14
CA LYS A 316 23.96 2.85 1.85
C LYS A 316 23.64 2.25 3.22
N LYS A 317 22.70 2.83 3.96
CA LYS A 317 22.25 2.30 5.26
C LYS A 317 21.61 0.91 5.10
N ALA A 318 20.79 0.68 4.07
CA ALA A 318 20.19 -0.61 3.78
C ALA A 318 21.24 -1.68 3.46
N LEU A 319 22.23 -1.33 2.64
CA LEU A 319 23.34 -2.22 2.28
C LEU A 319 24.23 -2.54 3.49
N GLU A 320 24.51 -1.56 4.35
CA GLU A 320 25.31 -1.74 5.57
C GLU A 320 24.61 -2.68 6.56
N ILE A 321 23.31 -2.47 6.82
CA ILE A 321 22.49 -3.35 7.68
C ILE A 321 22.46 -4.77 7.10
N THR A 322 22.27 -4.91 5.79
CA THR A 322 22.29 -6.21 5.11
C THR A 322 23.64 -6.91 5.26
N LYS A 323 24.75 -6.16 5.10
CA LYS A 323 26.12 -6.67 5.26
C LYS A 323 26.40 -7.17 6.67
N ALA A 324 25.90 -6.46 7.69
CA ALA A 324 26.09 -6.80 9.10
C ALA A 324 25.18 -7.95 9.60
N SER A 325 24.18 -8.34 8.81
CA SER A 325 23.22 -9.36 9.16
C SER A 325 23.66 -10.79 8.82
N HIS A 326 22.91 -11.76 9.33
CA HIS A 326 23.08 -13.18 9.04
C HIS A 326 22.87 -13.55 7.55
N VAL A 327 22.29 -12.67 6.73
CA VAL A 327 22.03 -12.99 5.31
C VAL A 327 23.26 -12.83 4.42
N THR A 328 24.36 -12.30 4.97
CA THR A 328 25.64 -12.11 4.27
C THR A 328 26.76 -12.90 4.99
N PRO A 329 26.84 -14.23 4.81
CA PRO A 329 27.80 -15.06 5.55
C PRO A 329 29.27 -14.85 5.14
N GLN A 330 29.53 -14.28 3.96
CA GLN A 330 30.87 -13.94 3.47
C GLN A 330 30.88 -12.47 3.00
N PRO A 331 31.09 -11.52 3.92
CA PRO A 331 31.00 -10.08 3.61
C PRO A 331 32.14 -9.58 2.71
N GLU A 332 33.23 -10.33 2.59
CA GLU A 332 34.43 -9.92 1.85
C GLU A 332 34.34 -10.19 0.34
N ASP A 333 33.59 -11.21 -0.08
CA ASP A 333 33.28 -11.53 -1.49
C ASP A 333 31.90 -10.98 -1.92
N SER A 334 31.47 -9.90 -1.28
CA SER A 334 30.11 -9.38 -1.43
C SER A 334 29.96 -8.49 -2.67
N TRP A 335 28.77 -8.53 -3.27
CA TRP A 335 28.34 -7.62 -4.35
C TRP A 335 28.06 -6.19 -3.84
N ILE A 336 28.03 -5.99 -2.51
CA ILE A 336 27.66 -4.72 -1.87
C ILE A 336 28.60 -3.56 -2.27
N PRO A 337 29.94 -3.68 -2.24
CA PRO A 337 30.84 -2.59 -2.64
C PRO A 337 30.62 -2.15 -4.10
N LEU A 338 30.28 -3.07 -5.00
CA LEU A 338 30.00 -2.74 -6.40
C LEU A 338 28.74 -1.87 -6.53
N LEU A 339 27.69 -2.17 -5.76
CA LEU A 339 26.48 -1.33 -5.76
C LEU A 339 26.71 0.03 -5.08
N ILE A 340 27.50 0.07 -4.00
CA ILE A 340 27.89 1.35 -3.36
C ILE A 340 28.62 2.23 -4.38
N ASN A 341 29.58 1.67 -5.13
CA ASN A 341 30.31 2.41 -6.15
C ASN A 341 29.39 2.93 -7.27
N ALA A 342 28.41 2.12 -7.70
CA ALA A 342 27.43 2.55 -8.71
C ALA A 342 26.54 3.71 -8.21
N VAL A 343 26.07 3.60 -6.96
CA VAL A 343 25.28 4.66 -6.29
C VAL A 343 26.10 5.94 -6.14
N ASP A 344 27.37 5.83 -5.73
CA ASP A 344 28.27 6.98 -5.59
C ASP A 344 28.59 7.65 -6.92
N HIS A 345 28.78 6.85 -7.99
CA HIS A 345 28.97 7.39 -9.33
C HIS A 345 27.78 8.24 -9.78
N CYS A 346 26.54 7.74 -9.60
CA CYS A 346 25.33 8.51 -9.93
C CYS A 346 25.26 9.81 -9.12
N MET A 347 25.50 9.74 -7.80
CA MET A 347 25.45 10.92 -6.95
C MET A 347 26.52 11.95 -7.29
N ASN A 348 27.74 11.51 -7.63
CA ASN A 348 28.81 12.41 -8.03
C ASN A 348 28.44 13.15 -9.32
N ARG A 349 27.84 12.43 -10.29
CA ARG A 349 27.36 13.07 -11.53
C ARG A 349 26.25 14.08 -11.26
N ILE A 350 25.31 13.77 -10.37
CA ILE A 350 24.26 14.73 -9.95
C ILE A 350 24.88 15.97 -9.28
N LYS A 351 25.90 15.79 -8.43
CA LYS A 351 26.59 16.91 -7.79
C LYS A 351 27.30 17.82 -8.78
N GLU A 352 27.95 17.24 -9.80
CA GLU A 352 28.63 17.98 -10.87
C GLU A 352 27.64 18.84 -11.65
N LEU A 353 26.50 18.27 -12.06
CA LEU A 353 25.48 18.97 -12.85
C LEU A 353 24.72 20.03 -12.07
N THR A 354 24.69 19.93 -10.74
CA THR A 354 23.98 20.86 -9.85
C THR A 354 24.93 21.76 -9.05
N GLN A 355 26.19 21.86 -9.44
CA GLN A 355 27.21 22.58 -8.68
C GLN A 355 26.96 24.10 -8.67
N ASN A 356 26.47 24.66 -9.77
CA ASN A 356 26.19 26.09 -9.92
C ASN A 356 25.09 26.58 -8.96
N GLU A 357 24.19 25.70 -8.52
CA GLU A 357 23.12 26.01 -7.57
C GLU A 357 23.63 26.25 -6.13
N LEU A 358 24.90 25.94 -5.85
CA LEU A 358 25.51 26.06 -4.52
C LEU A 358 26.55 27.18 -4.41
N GLU A 359 26.92 27.79 -5.53
CA GLU A 359 27.91 28.85 -5.59
C GLU A 359 27.18 30.20 -5.70
N LEU A 360 27.34 31.05 -4.69
CA LEU A 360 26.71 32.37 -4.58
C LEU A 360 27.38 33.43 -5.47
#